data_AF-A0A0F9UC43-F1
#
_entry.id   AF-A0A0F9UC43-F1
#
_cell.length_a   1.000
_cell.length_b   1.000
_cell.length_c   1.000
_cell.angle_alpha   90.00
_cell.angle_beta   90.00
_cell.angle_gamma   90.00
#
_symmetry.space_group_name_H-M   'P 1'
#
loop_
_entity.id
_entity.type
_entity.pdbx_description
1 polymer ?
#
loop_
_entity_poly.entity_id
_entity_poly.type
_entity_poly.pdbx_seq_one_letter_code
_entity_poly.pdbx_strand_id
1 'polypeptide(L)' 'MGVDNYRRGTHLRRLLGCTTLPRNGPALLRLIDMEAELNVQRKMADTGYNLIRHVEVLIAIVSEARLLRTGQGRPDVT' A
#
# COMPACT_ATOMS: atom_id res chain seq x y z
N MET A 1 0.71 -4.03 -12.80
CA MET A 1 1.12 -2.68 -12.34
C MET A 1 2.52 -2.79 -11.76
N GLY A 2 3.35 -1.74 -11.81
CA GLY A 2 4.67 -1.70 -11.17
C GLY A 2 4.80 -0.45 -10.29
N VAL A 3 5.89 -0.33 -9.53
CA VAL A 3 6.14 0.78 -8.59
C VAL A 3 6.09 2.14 -9.29
N ASP A 4 6.69 2.26 -10.48
CA ASP A 4 6.72 3.50 -11.26
C ASP A 4 5.35 3.91 -11.84
N ASN A 5 4.40 2.98 -11.93
CA ASN A 5 3.04 3.25 -12.43
C ASN A 5 2.00 3.34 -11.30
N TYR A 6 2.43 3.44 -10.04
CA TYR A 6 1.52 3.54 -8.91
C TYR A 6 0.86 4.91 -8.84
N ARG A 7 -0.47 4.95 -9.05
CA ARG A 7 -1.29 6.16 -8.90
C ARG A 7 -2.01 6.13 -7.57
N ARG A 8 -1.48 6.83 -6.57
CA ARG A 8 -2.01 6.88 -5.20
C ARG A 8 -3.53 7.08 -5.16
N GLY A 9 -4.07 8.08 -5.85
CA GLY A 9 -5.51 8.39 -5.83
C GLY A 9 -6.42 7.24 -6.30
N THR A 10 -6.01 6.49 -7.31
CA THR A 10 -6.82 5.41 -7.89
C THR A 10 -6.51 4.06 -7.24
N HIS A 11 -5.23 3.72 -7.12
CA HIS A 11 -4.78 2.41 -6.65
C HIS A 11 -4.99 2.25 -5.15
N LEU A 12 -4.63 3.26 -4.34
CA LEU A 12 -4.82 3.20 -2.89
C LEU A 12 -6.30 3.18 -2.52
N ARG A 13 -7.12 3.97 -3.23
CA ARG A 13 -8.59 3.97 -3.07
C ARG A 13 -9.18 2.59 -3.34
N ARG A 14 -8.78 1.96 -4.45
CA ARG A 14 -9.26 0.63 -4.83
C ARG A 14 -8.84 -0.44 -3.83
N LEU A 15 -7.60 -0.39 -3.34
CA LEU A 15 -7.08 -1.37 -2.37
C LEU A 15 -7.70 -1.21 -0.99
N LEU A 16 -7.86 0.03 -0.50
CA LEU A 16 -8.42 0.29 0.84
C LEU A 16 -9.96 0.37 0.87
N GLY A 17 -10.62 0.44 -0.29
CA GLY A 17 -12.08 0.61 -0.38
C GLY A 17 -12.60 1.91 0.24
N CYS A 18 -11.78 2.95 0.38
CA CYS A 18 -12.11 4.16 1.12
C CYS A 18 -12.46 5.34 0.20
N THR A 19 -13.50 6.09 0.55
CA THR A 19 -13.88 7.32 -0.15
C THR A 19 -12.86 8.45 0.06
N THR A 20 -12.30 8.56 1.27
CA THR A 20 -11.24 9.51 1.62
C THR A 20 -9.89 8.80 1.76
N LEU A 21 -8.84 9.39 1.18
CA LEU A 21 -7.49 8.81 1.23
C LEU A 21 -6.80 9.19 2.56
N PRO A 22 -6.34 8.23 3.36
CA PRO A 22 -5.56 8.54 4.55
C PRO A 22 -4.23 9.23 4.19
N ARG A 23 -3.61 9.92 5.17
CA ARG A 23 -2.22 10.38 5.05
C ARG A 23 -1.28 9.18 4.89
N ASN A 24 -0.09 9.41 4.33
CA ASN A 24 0.80 8.34 3.90
C ASN A 24 1.17 7.36 5.03
N GLY A 25 1.35 7.84 6.27
CA GLY A 25 1.67 7.00 7.44
C GLY A 25 0.57 5.99 7.77
N PRO A 26 -0.66 6.45 8.08
CA PRO A 26 -1.80 5.56 8.28
C PRO A 26 -2.15 4.69 7.06
N ALA A 27 -1.92 5.19 5.84
CA ALA A 27 -2.07 4.39 4.62
C ALA A 27 -1.10 3.21 4.60
N LEU A 28 0.18 3.45 4.91
CA LEU A 28 1.23 2.44 4.94
C LEU A 28 0.95 1.35 5.99
N LEU A 29 0.53 1.73 7.21
CA LEU A 29 0.16 0.78 8.26
C LEU A 29 -0.94 -0.19 7.79
N ARG A 30 -2.02 0.33 7.19
CA ARG A 30 -3.11 -0.51 6.67
C ARG A 30 -2.65 -1.43 5.53
N LEU A 31 -1.72 -0.97 4.70
CA LEU A 31 -1.15 -1.79 3.63
C LEU A 31 -0.31 -2.95 4.19
N ILE A 32 0.44 -2.73 5.27
CA ILE A 32 1.20 -3.77 5.97
C ILE A 32 0.26 -4.83 6.56
N ASP A 33 -0.85 -4.41 7.18
CA ASP A 33 -1.83 -5.35 7.73
C ASP A 33 -2.44 -6.24 6.65
N MET A 34 -2.79 -5.66 5.49
CA MET A 34 -3.31 -6.43 4.35
C MET A 34 -2.26 -7.38 3.75
N GLU A 35 -0.98 -6.99 3.72
CA GLU A 35 0.10 -7.86 3.26
C GLU A 35 0.25 -9.08 4.18
N ALA A 36 0.20 -8.87 5.49
CA ALA A 36 0.29 -9.94 6.47
C ALA A 36 -0.86 -10.96 6.29
N GLU A 37 -2.09 -10.49 6.09
CA GLU A 37 -3.25 -11.34 5.82
C GLU A 37 -3.08 -12.16 4.52
N LEU A 38 -2.65 -11.52 3.43
CA LEU A 38 -2.41 -12.19 2.15
C LEU A 38 -1.25 -13.19 2.22
N ASN A 39 -0.25 -12.93 3.04
CA ASN A 39 0.87 -13.85 3.28
C ASN A 39 0.42 -15.08 4.07
N VAL A 40 -0.49 -14.93 5.03
CA VAL A 40 -1.12 -16.07 5.71
C VAL A 40 -1.90 -16.93 4.71
N GLN A 41 -2.76 -16.32 3.89
CA GLN A 41 -3.52 -17.02 2.85
C GLN A 41 -2.59 -17.76 1.86
N ARG A 42 -1.50 -17.10 1.44
CA ARG A 42 -0.48 -17.71 0.57
C ARG A 42 0.12 -18.97 1.20
N LYS A 43 0.50 -18.90 2.48
CA LYS A 43 1.14 -20.02 3.20
C LYS A 43 0.18 -21.19 3.43
N MET A 44 -1.10 -20.90 3.60
CA MET A 44 -2.14 -21.90 3.81
C MET A 44 -2.67 -22.51 2.50
N ALA A 45 -2.14 -22.08 1.35
CA ALA A 45 -2.67 -22.43 0.02
C ALA A 45 -4.19 -22.21 -0.08
N ASP A 46 -4.67 -21.15 0.56
CA ASP A 46 -6.10 -20.84 0.64
C ASP A 46 -6.66 -20.62 -0.77
N THR A 47 -7.83 -21.17 -1.06
CA THR A 47 -8.52 -21.00 -2.34
C THR A 47 -8.89 -19.53 -2.62
N GLY A 48 -9.00 -18.71 -1.57
CA GLY A 48 -9.19 -17.27 -1.67
C GLY A 48 -7.92 -16.45 -1.94
N TYR A 49 -6.73 -17.08 -1.94
CA TYR A 49 -5.47 -16.38 -2.16
C TYR A 49 -5.40 -15.79 -3.58
N ASN A 50 -5.20 -14.47 -3.65
CA ASN A 50 -5.04 -13.76 -4.91
C ASN A 50 -3.63 -13.17 -5.03
N LEU A 51 -2.77 -13.84 -5.81
CA LEU A 51 -1.40 -13.40 -6.08
C LEU A 51 -1.33 -11.99 -6.67
N ILE A 52 -2.25 -11.65 -7.59
CA ILE A 52 -2.28 -10.33 -8.23
C ILE A 52 -2.51 -9.25 -7.17
N ARG A 53 -3.48 -9.47 -6.28
CA ARG A 53 -3.78 -8.56 -5.17
C ARG A 53 -2.58 -8.43 -4.22
N HIS A 54 -1.89 -9.52 -3.91
CA HIS A 54 -0.69 -9.51 -3.06
C HIS A 54 0.43 -8.65 -3.66
N VAL A 55 0.71 -8.82 -4.96
CA VAL A 55 1.69 -7.99 -5.66
C VAL A 55 1.27 -6.52 -5.69
N GLU A 56 -0.01 -6.21 -5.91
CA GLU A 56 -0.52 -4.83 -5.85
C GLU A 56 -0.33 -4.18 -4.48
N VAL A 57 -0.54 -4.93 -3.39
CA VAL A 57 -0.30 -4.45 -2.02
C VAL A 57 1.19 -4.19 -1.79
N LEU A 58 2.08 -5.09 -2.19
CA LEU A 58 3.53 -4.89 -2.07
C LEU A 58 4.01 -3.66 -2.84
N ILE A 59 3.50 -3.44 -4.05
CA ILE A 59 3.79 -2.24 -4.84
C ILE A 59 3.33 -0.99 -4.09
N ALA A 60 2.12 -1.01 -3.53
CA ALA A 60 1.58 0.13 -2.78
C ALA A 60 2.41 0.42 -1.51
N ILE A 61 2.88 -0.59 -0.77
CA ILE A 61 3.77 -0.42 0.39
C ILE A 61 5.04 0.31 0.00
N VAL A 62 5.75 -0.18 -1.04
CA VAL A 62 7.02 0.41 -1.48
C VAL A 62 6.80 1.85 -1.95
N SER A 63 5.71 2.10 -2.67
CA SER A 63 5.36 3.44 -3.15
C SER A 63 4.99 4.40 -2.02
N GLU A 64 4.12 4.02 -1.08
CA GLU A 64 3.77 4.87 0.07
C GLU A 64 4.98 5.11 0.98
N ALA A 65 5.86 4.12 1.18
CA ALA A 65 7.10 4.30 1.91
C ALA A 65 8.05 5.30 1.23
N ARG A 66 8.16 5.27 -0.10
CA ARG A 66 8.91 6.28 -0.87
C ARG A 66 8.30 7.67 -0.68
N LEU A 67 6.98 7.79 -0.81
CA LEU A 67 6.25 9.06 -0.63
C LEU A 67 6.35 9.61 0.80
N LEU A 68 6.38 8.74 1.81
CA LEU A 68 6.64 9.12 3.20
C LEU A 68 8.02 9.74 3.38
N ARG A 69 9.06 9.11 2.81
CA ARG A 69 10.43 9.61 2.91
C ARG A 69 10.62 10.94 2.19
N THR A 70 10.05 11.09 1.00
CA THR A 70 10.13 12.36 0.26
C THR A 70 9.29 13.46 0.88
N GLY A 71 8.15 13.11 1.51
CA GLY A 71 7.30 14.06 2.23
C GLY A 71 7.83 14.50 3.61
N GLN A 72 8.68 13.68 4.25
CA GLN A 72 9.35 14.01 5.52
C GLN A 72 10.56 14.94 5.33
N GLY A 73 11.09 15.08 4.11
CA GLY A 73 12.32 15.82 3.80
C GLY A 73 12.20 17.35 3.69
N ARG A 74 11.08 17.96 4.07
CA ARG A 74 10.95 19.43 4.12
C ARG A 74 10.75 19.88 5.57
N PRO A 75 11.83 20.06 6.36
CA PRO A 75 11.73 20.88 7.56
C PRO A 75 11.37 22.29 7.09
N ASP A 76 10.16 22.71 7.40
CA ASP A 76 9.76 24.10 7.36
C ASP A 76 10.52 24.80 8.50
N VAL A 77 11.75 25.21 8.20
CA VAL A 77 12.49 26.19 9.02
C VAL A 77 11.97 27.55 8.56
N THR A 78 11.00 28.05 9.32
CA THR A 78 10.77 29.49 9.50
C THR A 78 11.58 29.93 10.71
#